data_AF-A0A5Q4SKU8-F1
#
_entry.id   AF-A0A5Q4SKU8-F1
#
_cell.length_a   1.000
_cell.length_b   1.000
_cell.length_c   1.000
_cell.angle_alpha   90.00
_cell.angle_beta   90.00
_cell.angle_gamma   90.00
#
_symmetry.space_group_name_H-M   'P 1'
#
loop_
_entity.id
_entity.type
_entity.pdbx_description
1 polymer ?
#
loop_
_entity_poly.entity_id
_entity_poly.type
_entity_poly.pdbx_seq_one_letter_code
_entity_poly.pdbx_strand_id
1 'polypeptide(L)'
;KNCMRNYLILKERAAAFRADPAVQEALTASRLHELARPTAEDGLKALLADTSAYENFDATTAAERSMAFEALDQLAMEHLLGVR
;
A
#
# COMPACT_ATOMS: atom_id res chain seq x y z
N LYS A 1 19.29 28.03 -6.35
CA LYS A 1 20.11 26.90 -5.85
C LYS A 1 19.36 26.05 -4.81
N ASN A 2 18.59 26.64 -3.88
CA ASN A 2 17.93 25.88 -2.81
C ASN A 2 16.79 24.95 -3.27
N CYS A 3 16.06 25.27 -4.34
CA CYS A 3 15.00 24.39 -4.85
C CYS A 3 15.54 23.02 -5.29
N MET A 4 16.65 23.00 -6.03
CA MET A 4 17.29 21.76 -6.46
C MET A 4 17.90 20.98 -5.30
N ARG A 5 18.42 21.67 -4.28
CA ARG A 5 18.92 21.03 -3.07
C ARG A 5 17.80 20.26 -2.36
N ASN A 6 16.65 20.89 -2.13
CA ASN A 6 15.51 20.24 -1.49
C ASN A 6 15.04 19.03 -2.29
N TYR A 7 14.93 19.16 -3.62
CA TYR A 7 14.55 18.04 -4.48
C TYR A 7 15.50 16.85 -4.34
N LEU A 8 16.81 17.07 -4.38
CA LEU A 8 17.79 15.98 -4.30
C LEU A 8 17.77 15.29 -2.93
N ILE A 9 17.58 16.04 -1.84
CA ILE A 9 17.42 15.45 -0.49
C ILE A 9 16.16 14.58 -0.44
N LEU A 10 15.02 15.09 -0.90
CA LEU A 10 13.76 14.32 -0.91
C LEU A 10 13.85 13.09 -1.80
N LYS A 11 14.53 13.19 -2.94
CA LYS A 11 14.79 12.05 -3.85
C LYS A 11 15.58 10.95 -3.14
N GLU A 12 16.65 11.32 -2.42
CA GLU A 12 17.46 10.37 -1.67
C GLU A 12 16.62 9.66 -0.60
N ARG A 13 15.82 10.39 0.18
CA ARG A 13 14.95 9.81 1.21
C ARG A 13 13.86 8.92 0.64
N ALA A 14 13.24 9.32 -0.46
CA ALA A 14 12.24 8.51 -1.14
C ALA A 14 12.82 7.20 -1.71
N ALA A 15 14.06 7.24 -2.22
CA ALA A 15 14.74 6.04 -2.70
C ALA A 15 15.07 5.08 -1.54
N ALA A 16 15.58 5.60 -0.42
CA ALA A 16 15.85 4.82 0.79
C ALA A 16 14.56 4.17 1.34
N PHE A 17 13.46 4.94 1.41
CA PHE A 17 12.15 4.44 1.83
C PHE A 17 11.70 3.23 1.00
N ARG A 18 11.80 3.29 -0.33
CA ARG A 18 11.38 2.18 -1.21
C ARG A 18 12.30 0.96 -1.13
N ALA A 19 13.56 1.15 -0.77
CA ALA A 19 14.55 0.07 -0.65
C ALA A 19 14.51 -0.63 0.72
N ASP A 20 13.91 -0.02 1.75
CA ASP A 20 13.84 -0.58 3.10
C ASP A 20 12.92 -1.84 3.16
N PRO A 21 13.44 -3.00 3.58
CA PRO A 21 12.64 -4.22 3.73
C PRO A 21 11.43 -4.07 4.66
N ALA A 22 11.53 -3.26 5.72
CA ALA A 22 10.42 -3.01 6.63
C ALA A 22 9.29 -2.22 5.94
N VAL A 23 9.66 -1.31 5.03
CA VAL A 23 8.69 -0.59 4.20
C VAL A 23 8.03 -1.55 3.21
N GLN A 24 8.78 -2.46 2.60
CA GLN A 24 8.21 -3.47 1.69
C GLN A 24 7.20 -4.38 2.40
N GLU A 25 7.49 -4.79 3.63
CA GLU A 25 6.57 -5.53 4.48
C GLU A 25 5.32 -4.71 4.79
N ALA A 26 5.48 -3.45 5.20
CA ALA A 26 4.36 -2.55 5.49
C ALA A 26 3.47 -2.28 4.25
N LEU A 27 4.06 -2.09 3.07
CA LEU A 27 3.33 -1.95 1.81
C LEU A 27 2.50 -3.20 1.47
N THR A 28 3.02 -4.38 1.83
CA THR A 28 2.31 -5.66 1.66
C THR A 28 1.17 -5.80 2.65
N ALA A 29 1.42 -5.48 3.93
CA ALA A 29 0.39 -5.46 4.98
C ALA A 29 -0.76 -4.49 4.66
N SER A 30 -0.44 -3.36 4.05
CA SER A 30 -1.39 -2.36 3.54
C SER A 30 -2.04 -2.71 2.19
N ARG A 31 -1.77 -3.90 1.65
CA ARG A 31 -2.40 -4.46 0.43
C ARG A 31 -2.28 -3.58 -0.82
N LEU A 32 -1.24 -2.74 -0.91
CA LEU A 32 -1.05 -1.90 -2.10
C LEU A 32 -0.73 -2.70 -3.35
N HIS A 33 -0.11 -3.88 -3.19
CA HIS A 33 0.11 -4.81 -4.29
C HIS A 33 -1.20 -5.42 -4.82
N GLU A 34 -2.23 -5.58 -3.98
CA GLU A 34 -3.55 -6.06 -4.41
C GLU A 34 -4.29 -5.00 -5.20
N LEU A 35 -4.18 -3.72 -4.81
CA LEU A 35 -4.76 -2.58 -5.54
C LEU A 35 -4.20 -2.46 -6.97
N ALA A 36 -2.96 -2.92 -7.19
CA ALA A 36 -2.33 -2.91 -8.52
C ALA A 36 -2.85 -4.02 -9.46
N ARG A 37 -3.69 -4.94 -8.96
CA ARG A 37 -4.25 -6.05 -9.75
C ARG A 37 -5.62 -5.66 -10.34
N PRO A 38 -5.99 -6.19 -11.52
CA PRO A 38 -7.35 -6.05 -12.02
C PRO A 38 -8.38 -6.64 -11.05
N THR A 39 -9.49 -5.93 -10.84
CA THR A 39 -10.55 -6.36 -9.90
C THR A 39 -11.24 -7.67 -10.33
N ALA A 40 -11.44 -7.87 -11.63
CA ALA A 40 -12.13 -9.04 -12.20
C ALA A 40 -11.44 -9.45 -13.50
N GLU A 41 -10.26 -10.06 -13.38
CA GLU A 41 -9.43 -10.49 -14.51
C GLU A 41 -10.12 -11.57 -15.37
N ASP A 42 -11.04 -12.33 -14.78
CA ASP A 42 -11.89 -13.35 -15.38
C ASP A 42 -13.14 -12.79 -16.08
N GLY A 43 -13.40 -11.48 -15.95
CA GLY A 43 -14.42 -10.75 -16.66
C GLY A 43 -15.83 -10.85 -16.07
N LEU A 44 -16.76 -10.07 -16.64
CA LEU A 44 -18.09 -9.83 -16.08
C LEU A 44 -18.91 -11.11 -15.86
N LYS A 45 -18.85 -12.06 -16.78
CA LYS A 45 -19.63 -13.30 -16.69
C LYS A 45 -19.21 -14.16 -15.50
N ALA A 46 -17.90 -14.20 -15.22
CA ALA A 46 -17.38 -14.93 -14.08
C ALA A 46 -17.76 -14.22 -12.77
N LEU A 47 -17.59 -12.90 -12.70
CA LEU A 47 -17.97 -12.09 -11.55
C LEU A 47 -19.46 -12.23 -11.17
N LEU A 48 -20.36 -12.23 -12.15
CA LEU A 48 -21.80 -12.40 -11.90
C LEU A 48 -22.19 -13.80 -11.42
N ALA A 49 -21.36 -14.81 -11.69
CA ALA A 49 -21.59 -16.18 -11.24
C ALA A 49 -20.90 -16.48 -9.89
N ASP A 50 -20.04 -15.59 -9.41
CA ASP A 50 -19.27 -15.77 -8.20
C ASP A 50 -20.06 -15.35 -6.95
N THR A 51 -20.66 -16.35 -6.30
CA THR A 51 -21.39 -16.13 -5.04
C THR A 51 -20.51 -15.62 -3.89
N SER A 52 -19.19 -15.77 -3.97
CA SER A 52 -18.26 -15.25 -2.95
C SER A 52 -18.06 -13.74 -3.05
N ALA A 53 -18.40 -13.13 -4.19
CA ALA A 53 -18.31 -11.69 -4.41
C ALA A 53 -19.53 -10.93 -3.86
N TYR A 54 -20.65 -11.61 -3.57
CA TYR A 54 -21.87 -10.97 -3.08
C TYR A 54 -22.63 -11.81 -2.04
N GLU A 55 -23.32 -12.88 -2.46
CA GLU A 55 -24.27 -13.62 -1.63
C GLU A 55 -23.64 -14.19 -0.35
N ASN A 56 -22.41 -14.67 -0.48
CA ASN A 56 -21.64 -15.29 0.59
C ASN A 56 -20.49 -14.38 1.08
N PHE A 57 -20.43 -13.12 0.64
CA PHE A 57 -19.38 -12.20 1.07
C PHE A 57 -19.65 -11.68 2.48
N ASP A 58 -18.76 -12.00 3.42
CA ASP A 58 -18.84 -11.48 4.79
C ASP A 58 -18.26 -10.06 4.87
N ALA A 59 -19.12 -9.07 4.64
CA ALA A 59 -18.75 -7.66 4.72
C ALA A 59 -18.32 -7.22 6.13
N THR A 60 -18.85 -7.85 7.18
CA THR A 60 -18.54 -7.48 8.56
C THR A 60 -17.10 -7.87 8.90
N THR A 61 -16.74 -9.14 8.68
CA THR A 61 -15.35 -9.61 8.86
C THR A 61 -14.39 -8.84 7.95
N ALA A 62 -14.81 -8.54 6.72
CA ALA A 62 -14.00 -7.77 5.79
C ALA A 62 -13.68 -6.36 6.29
N ALA A 63 -14.62 -5.70 6.99
CA ALA A 63 -14.50 -4.34 7.51
C ALA A 63 -13.60 -4.25 8.77
N GLU A 64 -13.48 -5.33 9.53
CA GLU A 64 -12.62 -5.39 10.73
C GLU A 64 -11.12 -5.45 10.39
N ARG A 65 -10.77 -5.75 9.13
CA ARG A 65 -9.37 -5.86 8.70
C ARG A 65 -8.66 -4.52 8.73
N SER A 66 -7.60 -4.42 9.54
CA SER A 66 -6.71 -3.26 9.56
C SER A 66 -6.03 -3.03 8.20
N MET A 67 -5.93 -1.76 7.77
CA MET A 67 -5.16 -1.34 6.59
C MET A 67 -3.68 -1.06 6.91
N ALA A 68 -3.28 -1.08 8.18
CA ALA A 68 -1.90 -0.82 8.63
C ALA A 68 -1.27 0.50 8.13
N PHE A 69 -2.08 1.49 7.71
CA PHE A 69 -1.57 2.71 7.08
C PHE A 69 -0.77 3.62 8.01
N GLU A 70 -1.14 3.71 9.29
CA GLU A 70 -0.38 4.50 10.27
C GLU A 70 1.04 3.98 10.45
N ALA A 71 1.23 2.65 10.47
CA ALA A 71 2.55 2.05 10.55
C ALA A 71 3.39 2.35 9.30
N LEU A 72 2.77 2.30 8.11
CA LEU A 72 3.43 2.65 6.85
C LEU A 72 3.81 4.14 6.79
N ASP A 73 2.93 5.04 7.24
CA ASP A 73 3.17 6.48 7.24
C ASP A 73 4.27 6.87 8.24
N GLN A 74 4.29 6.23 9.41
CA GLN A 74 5.34 6.43 10.39
C GLN A 74 6.72 6.06 9.82
N LEU A 75 6.84 4.97 9.07
CA LEU A 75 8.07 4.62 8.36
C LEU A 75 8.45 5.68 7.32
N ALA A 76 7.48 6.25 6.60
CA ALA A 76 7.73 7.32 5.65
C ALA A 76 8.27 8.58 6.34
N MET A 77 7.70 8.93 7.49
CA MET A 77 8.17 10.06 8.32
C MET A 77 9.58 9.83 8.86
N GLU A 78 9.89 8.62 9.31
CA GLU A 78 11.23 8.28 9.81
C GLU A 78 12.31 8.42 8.72
N HIS A 79 12.05 7.92 7.51
CA HIS A 79 12.93 8.10 6.34
C HIS A 79 13.11 9.58 5.97
N LEU A 80 12.01 10.33 5.98
CA LEU A 80 12.03 11.77 5.68
C LEU A 80 12.86 12.56 6.70
N LEU A 81 12.70 12.25 7.99
CA LEU A 81 13.41 12.93 9.09
C LEU A 81 14.84 12.42 9.29
N GLY A 82 15.20 11.25 8.74
CA GLY A 82 16.55 10.69 8.83
C GLY A 82 16.86 10.02 10.16
N VAL A 83 15.84 9.41 10.77
CA VAL A 83 15.98 8.61 12.00
C VAL A 83 15.89 7.11 11.72
N ARG A 84 16.10 6.75 10.45
CA ARG A 84 16.18 5.39 9.89
C ARG A 84 17.38 5.28 8.97
#